data_AF-A0A353Z3M3-F1
#
_entry.id   AF-A0A353Z3M3-F1
#
_cell.length_a   1.000
_cell.length_b   1.000
_cell.length_c   1.000
_cell.angle_alpha   90.00
_cell.angle_beta   90.00
_cell.angle_gamma   90.00
#
_symmetry.space_group_name_H-M   'P 1'
#
loop_
_entity.id
_entity.type
_entity.pdbx_description
1 polymer ?
#
loop_
_entity_poly.entity_id
_entity_poly.type
_entity_poly.pdbx_seq_one_letter_code
_entity_poly.pdbx_strand_id
1 'polypeptide(L)'
;METRTNTKVHPCFDKEAKLKYARVHLPVAPKCNVQCGYCNRKYDCINESRPGITSSVLTPYQAVNYLRAISQKITNISTIGIAGPGDAFAEPEKTLDSIRLIKKEFPDKIFCLSTNGLNVMPYIEELVNLDVTHVTITINSFRLETLAKIYQWVRYNKRVYRGEEAAATMLENQVEALIALVKAGITVKINTIVIPGINDDEIEEVAEKVGELGASTMNCIPLIPAEGSNMENFPKPTREFMSEITAKIARHIKPMTHCARCRADAAGMLGKDDKEAYKLISQCAAMPVAITEKKKYVAVASYEGIMINKHLGEADEMLIFEETDSGYHLVEKRKTPAKGNGDLRWIELAKALNDCSYILVNGVGARPVEVLQRVGIAVVEMSGLINNGLDAVYKGTKLKSVLKTTLGKCGDSCGGNGQGCG
;
A
#
# COMPACT_ATOMS: atom_id res chain seq x y z
N MET A 1 37.80 6.97 -11.23
CA MET A 1 36.88 6.45 -10.19
C MET A 1 36.11 7.66 -9.68
N GLU A 2 35.03 8.00 -10.37
CA GLU A 2 34.26 9.21 -10.07
C GLU A 2 33.51 9.05 -8.76
N THR A 3 33.82 9.93 -7.82
CA THR A 3 33.11 10.12 -6.55
C THR A 3 31.65 10.50 -6.83
N ARG A 4 30.73 9.54 -6.65
CA ARG A 4 29.28 9.79 -6.61
C ARG A 4 28.90 10.55 -5.33
N THR A 5 29.23 11.83 -5.25
CA THR A 5 28.63 12.75 -4.27
C THR A 5 27.39 13.39 -4.87
N ASN A 6 26.32 12.60 -4.98
CA ASN A 6 24.98 13.15 -5.14
C ASN A 6 24.16 12.65 -3.95
N THR A 7 24.34 13.31 -2.80
CA THR A 7 23.52 13.06 -1.62
C THR A 7 22.09 13.43 -1.97
N LYS A 8 21.32 12.47 -2.49
CA LYS A 8 19.89 12.62 -2.69
C LYS A 8 19.28 12.93 -1.32
N VAL A 9 18.75 14.13 -1.13
CA VAL A 9 18.36 14.61 0.22
C VAL A 9 16.89 14.30 0.50
N HIS A 10 16.61 13.60 1.60
CA HIS A 10 15.26 13.15 1.97
C HIS A 10 14.58 14.13 2.96
N PRO A 11 13.37 14.68 2.68
CA PRO A 11 12.66 15.67 3.51
C PRO A 11 12.37 15.27 4.97
N CYS A 12 12.12 13.98 5.25
CA CYS A 12 11.90 13.49 6.60
C CYS A 12 13.20 13.33 7.41
N PHE A 13 14.33 13.04 6.76
CA PHE A 13 15.61 12.80 7.44
C PHE A 13 16.49 14.06 7.52
N ASP A 14 16.21 15.05 6.67
CA ASP A 14 16.94 16.32 6.60
C ASP A 14 15.99 17.53 6.75
N LYS A 15 16.31 18.40 7.72
CA LYS A 15 15.49 19.56 8.10
C LYS A 15 15.55 20.68 7.06
N GLU A 16 16.64 20.83 6.30
CA GLU A 16 16.75 21.80 5.22
C GLU A 16 16.05 21.31 3.96
N ALA A 17 16.17 20.01 3.67
CA ALA A 17 15.52 19.38 2.53
C ALA A 17 14.00 19.55 2.56
N LYS A 18 13.39 19.53 3.75
CA LYS A 18 11.94 19.71 3.92
C LYS A 18 11.40 21.02 3.33
N LEU A 19 12.25 22.04 3.18
CA LEU A 19 11.87 23.36 2.64
C LEU A 19 12.03 23.45 1.12
N LYS A 20 12.79 22.53 0.51
CA LYS A 20 13.15 22.56 -0.92
C LYS A 20 12.54 21.42 -1.72
N TYR A 21 12.37 20.25 -1.11
CA TYR A 21 11.98 19.03 -1.82
C TYR A 21 10.65 18.46 -1.36
N ALA A 22 9.87 18.00 -2.34
CA ALA A 22 8.62 17.33 -2.13
C ALA A 22 8.81 15.82 -1.97
N ARG A 23 7.80 15.20 -1.36
CA ARG A 23 7.63 13.74 -1.24
C ARG A 23 6.24 13.33 -1.73
N VAL A 24 6.12 12.10 -2.18
CA VAL A 24 4.85 11.46 -2.55
C VAL A 24 4.76 10.12 -1.83
N HIS A 25 3.64 9.83 -1.19
CA HIS A 25 3.33 8.53 -0.63
C HIS A 25 2.36 7.77 -1.52
N LEU A 26 2.58 6.46 -1.65
CA LEU A 26 1.78 5.58 -2.50
C LEU A 26 1.00 4.59 -1.63
N PRO A 27 -0.34 4.65 -1.64
CA PRO A 27 -1.18 3.76 -0.84
C PRO A 27 -1.31 2.37 -1.50
N VAL A 28 -0.22 1.62 -1.56
CA VAL A 28 -0.14 0.29 -2.23
C VAL A 28 -0.13 -0.89 -1.26
N ALA A 29 -0.04 -0.63 0.05
CA ALA A 29 0.11 -1.66 1.08
C ALA A 29 -1.15 -1.73 1.97
N PRO A 30 -2.27 -2.33 1.53
CA PRO A 30 -3.56 -2.23 2.24
C PRO A 30 -3.69 -3.13 3.48
N LYS A 31 -3.04 -4.31 3.48
CA LYS A 31 -3.13 -5.26 4.59
C LYS A 31 -2.07 -4.98 5.62
N CYS A 32 -2.30 -5.48 6.83
CA CYS A 32 -1.33 -5.43 7.92
C CYS A 32 -1.38 -6.74 8.70
N ASN A 33 -0.25 -7.08 9.30
CA ASN A 33 0.01 -8.34 9.99
C ASN A 33 0.04 -8.19 11.53
N VAL A 34 -0.21 -6.99 12.08
CA VAL A 34 -0.31 -6.74 13.53
C VAL A 34 -1.45 -5.80 13.87
N GLN A 35 -2.17 -6.03 14.96
CA GLN A 35 -3.17 -5.09 15.47
C GLN A 35 -2.63 -4.35 16.69
N CYS A 36 -2.28 -3.08 16.50
CA CYS A 36 -1.97 -2.18 17.61
C CYS A 36 -3.27 -1.77 18.34
N GLY A 37 -3.21 -1.58 19.65
CA GLY A 37 -4.34 -1.14 20.48
C GLY A 37 -4.83 0.26 20.12
N TYR A 38 -3.93 1.11 19.62
CA TYR A 38 -4.25 2.46 19.15
C TYR A 38 -4.72 2.53 17.70
N CYS A 39 -4.84 1.40 16.99
CA CYS A 39 -5.20 1.37 15.56
C CYS A 39 -6.66 0.96 15.34
N ASN A 40 -7.32 1.61 14.39
CA ASN A 40 -8.57 1.14 13.79
C ASN A 40 -8.36 0.89 12.29
N ARG A 41 -8.64 -0.33 11.83
CA ARG A 41 -8.40 -0.81 10.46
C ARG A 41 -9.24 -0.14 9.37
N LYS A 42 -10.26 0.63 9.76
CA LYS A 42 -11.01 1.47 8.82
C LYS A 42 -10.16 2.62 8.25
N TYR A 43 -9.05 2.92 8.90
CA TYR A 43 -8.16 4.04 8.59
C TYR A 43 -6.75 3.55 8.28
N ASP A 44 -5.99 4.43 7.62
CA ASP A 44 -4.57 4.30 7.35
C ASP A 44 -3.76 4.11 8.64
N CYS A 45 -2.61 3.46 8.50
CA CYS A 45 -1.69 3.12 9.57
C CYS A 45 -1.26 4.38 10.34
N ILE A 46 -1.61 4.43 11.64
CA ILE A 46 -1.32 5.57 12.52
C ILE A 46 0.18 5.73 12.80
N ASN A 47 0.98 4.69 12.54
CA ASN A 47 2.43 4.75 12.73
C ASN A 47 3.10 5.77 11.80
N GLU A 48 2.53 6.04 10.61
CA GLU A 48 3.05 7.03 9.65
C GLU A 48 1.97 8.01 9.16
N SER A 49 0.70 7.76 9.51
CA SER A 49 -0.47 8.58 9.13
C SER A 49 -1.13 9.30 10.30
N ARG A 50 -1.96 10.31 10.01
CA ARG A 50 -2.87 10.89 11.00
C ARG A 50 -4.07 9.94 11.23
N PRO A 51 -4.66 9.89 12.43
CA PRO A 51 -5.87 9.10 12.66
C PRO A 51 -7.05 9.57 11.80
N GLY A 52 -7.97 8.65 11.49
CA GLY A 52 -9.21 8.94 10.79
C GLY A 52 -9.07 9.13 9.27
N ILE A 53 -7.87 8.92 8.73
CA ILE A 53 -7.60 9.05 7.29
C ILE A 53 -7.83 7.72 6.60
N THR A 54 -8.54 7.71 5.48
CA THR A 54 -8.67 6.52 4.62
C THR A 54 -8.20 6.87 3.22
N SER A 55 -7.18 6.18 2.74
CA SER A 55 -6.68 6.34 1.37
C SER A 55 -7.33 5.33 0.41
N SER A 56 -7.57 5.74 -0.84
CA SER A 56 -7.86 4.77 -1.91
C SER A 56 -6.62 3.92 -2.14
N VAL A 57 -6.79 2.60 -2.30
CA VAL A 57 -5.69 1.67 -2.52
C VAL A 57 -5.34 1.62 -4.01
N LEU A 58 -4.06 1.75 -4.32
CA LEU A 58 -3.54 1.61 -5.69
C LEU A 58 -2.91 0.22 -5.88
N THR A 59 -3.07 -0.33 -7.08
CA THR A 59 -2.21 -1.40 -7.58
C THR A 59 -0.83 -0.84 -7.98
N PRO A 60 0.21 -1.68 -8.10
CA PRO A 60 1.54 -1.23 -8.55
C PRO A 60 1.52 -0.40 -9.84
N TYR A 61 0.74 -0.81 -10.84
CA TYR A 61 0.62 -0.07 -12.11
C TYR A 61 -0.12 1.26 -11.96
N GLN A 62 -1.20 1.29 -11.17
CA GLN A 62 -1.92 2.54 -10.91
C GLN A 62 -1.03 3.53 -10.13
N ALA A 63 -0.14 3.04 -9.26
CA ALA A 63 0.82 3.87 -8.55
C ALA A 63 1.83 4.54 -9.50
N VAL A 64 2.30 3.83 -10.54
CA VAL A 64 3.14 4.41 -11.61
C VAL A 64 2.37 5.52 -12.35
N ASN A 65 1.13 5.25 -12.77
CA ASN A 65 0.32 6.26 -13.47
C ASN A 65 0.04 7.49 -12.62
N TYR A 66 -0.27 7.29 -11.34
CA TYR A 66 -0.40 8.38 -10.39
C TYR A 66 0.89 9.19 -10.28
N LEU A 67 2.04 8.54 -10.20
CA LEU A 67 3.34 9.22 -10.15
C LEU A 67 3.64 10.03 -11.42
N ARG A 68 3.33 9.51 -12.61
CA ARG A 68 3.45 10.26 -13.87
C ARG A 68 2.61 11.53 -13.81
N ALA A 69 1.35 11.43 -13.41
CA ALA A 69 0.43 12.55 -13.35
C ALA A 69 0.83 13.60 -12.30
N ILE A 70 1.21 13.17 -11.10
CA ILE A 70 1.59 14.11 -10.03
C ILE A 70 2.95 14.77 -10.28
N SER A 71 3.89 14.08 -10.95
CA SER A 71 5.20 14.64 -11.29
C SER A 71 5.13 15.75 -12.33
N GLN A 72 4.07 15.81 -13.14
CA GLN A 72 3.79 16.95 -14.03
C GLN A 72 3.35 18.20 -13.25
N LYS A 73 2.80 18.02 -12.04
CA LYS A 73 2.33 19.12 -11.18
C LYS A 73 3.38 19.55 -10.15
N ILE A 74 4.03 18.58 -9.53
CA ILE A 74 5.02 18.79 -8.46
C ILE A 74 6.38 18.38 -9.00
N THR A 75 7.11 19.35 -9.53
CA THR A 75 8.37 19.09 -10.27
C THR A 75 9.56 18.83 -9.35
N ASN A 76 9.48 19.22 -8.07
CA ASN A 76 10.54 19.07 -7.08
C ASN A 76 10.39 17.81 -6.20
N ILE A 77 9.74 16.76 -6.70
CA ILE A 77 9.66 15.46 -6.00
C ILE A 77 11.06 14.82 -5.96
N SER A 78 11.54 14.60 -4.75
CA SER A 78 12.80 13.89 -4.47
C SER A 78 12.58 12.46 -3.99
N THR A 79 11.47 12.22 -3.30
CA THR A 79 11.25 11.03 -2.47
C THR A 79 9.89 10.41 -2.75
N ILE A 80 9.88 9.09 -2.91
CA ILE A 80 8.69 8.27 -3.06
C ILE A 80 8.62 7.32 -1.86
N GLY A 81 7.51 7.41 -1.11
CA GLY A 81 7.27 6.65 0.11
C GLY A 81 6.18 5.59 -0.05
N ILE A 82 6.33 4.44 0.59
CA ILE A 82 5.21 3.51 0.82
C ILE A 82 5.01 3.37 2.32
N ALA A 83 3.87 3.87 2.80
CA ALA A 83 3.60 4.09 4.23
C ALA A 83 2.28 3.50 4.73
N GLY A 84 1.51 2.82 3.87
CA GLY A 84 0.22 2.24 4.24
C GLY A 84 -0.69 2.02 3.04
N PRO A 85 -2.01 1.87 3.24
CA PRO A 85 -2.77 2.04 4.49
C PRO A 85 -2.49 1.07 5.65
N GLY A 86 -1.89 -0.09 5.39
CA GLY A 86 -1.49 -1.11 6.35
C GLY A 86 0.02 -1.11 6.62
N ASP A 87 0.65 -2.29 6.50
CA ASP A 87 2.11 -2.45 6.64
C ASP A 87 2.73 -2.87 5.31
N ALA A 88 3.85 -2.25 4.94
CA ALA A 88 4.52 -2.47 3.66
C ALA A 88 4.95 -3.93 3.43
N PHE A 89 5.17 -4.72 4.48
CA PHE A 89 5.63 -6.11 4.40
C PHE A 89 4.59 -7.13 4.87
N ALA A 90 3.34 -6.73 5.07
CA ALA A 90 2.24 -7.67 5.29
C ALA A 90 1.79 -8.38 3.99
N GLU A 91 1.92 -7.69 2.85
CA GLU A 91 1.79 -8.24 1.49
C GLU A 91 2.94 -7.70 0.63
N PRO A 92 4.17 -8.20 0.85
CA PRO A 92 5.40 -7.57 0.36
C PRO A 92 5.46 -7.45 -1.17
N GLU A 93 4.88 -8.41 -1.91
CA GLU A 93 4.83 -8.37 -3.39
C GLU A 93 4.28 -7.05 -3.93
N LYS A 94 3.21 -6.50 -3.33
CA LYS A 94 2.62 -5.23 -3.81
C LYS A 94 3.57 -4.06 -3.65
N THR A 95 4.27 -4.02 -2.52
CA THR A 95 5.27 -2.99 -2.21
C THR A 95 6.46 -3.10 -3.16
N LEU A 96 7.03 -4.30 -3.27
CA LEU A 96 8.23 -4.55 -4.07
C LEU A 96 7.97 -4.38 -5.57
N ASP A 97 6.84 -4.87 -6.10
CA ASP A 97 6.44 -4.66 -7.49
C ASP A 97 6.24 -3.19 -7.81
N SER A 98 5.64 -2.42 -6.89
CA SER A 98 5.50 -0.97 -7.06
C SER A 98 6.86 -0.32 -7.21
N ILE A 99 7.82 -0.63 -6.33
CA ILE A 99 9.18 -0.08 -6.40
C ILE A 99 9.85 -0.49 -7.72
N ARG A 100 9.80 -1.78 -8.09
CA ARG A 100 10.39 -2.31 -9.34
C ARG A 100 9.87 -1.57 -10.57
N LEU A 101 8.55 -1.35 -10.66
CA LEU A 101 7.95 -0.66 -11.79
C LEU A 101 8.30 0.83 -11.81
N ILE A 102 8.18 1.50 -10.67
CA ILE A 102 8.45 2.95 -10.56
C ILE A 102 9.91 3.25 -10.86
N LYS A 103 10.85 2.44 -10.35
CA LYS A 103 12.28 2.66 -10.53
C LYS A 103 12.72 2.59 -12.00
N LYS A 104 12.00 1.85 -12.85
CA LYS A 104 12.26 1.83 -14.30
C LYS A 104 12.03 3.20 -14.95
N GLU A 105 11.11 4.00 -14.41
CA GLU A 105 10.72 5.30 -14.98
C GLU A 105 11.28 6.49 -14.20
N PHE A 106 11.49 6.30 -12.90
CA PHE A 106 11.96 7.33 -11.97
C PHE A 106 13.23 6.86 -11.23
N PRO A 107 14.32 6.52 -11.94
CA PRO A 107 15.54 5.95 -11.33
C PRO A 107 16.32 6.92 -10.46
N ASP A 108 16.07 8.23 -10.60
CA ASP A 108 16.71 9.29 -9.84
C ASP A 108 16.12 9.49 -8.44
N LYS A 109 14.90 8.99 -8.18
CA LYS A 109 14.18 9.22 -6.93
C LYS A 109 14.71 8.38 -5.77
N ILE A 110 14.50 8.88 -4.56
CA ILE A 110 14.76 8.17 -3.30
C ILE A 110 13.52 7.34 -2.96
N PHE A 111 13.70 6.07 -2.64
CA PHE A 111 12.65 5.25 -2.06
C PHE A 111 12.75 5.19 -0.54
N CYS A 112 11.61 5.40 0.13
CA CYS A 112 11.45 5.26 1.57
C CYS A 112 10.29 4.31 1.89
N LEU A 113 10.46 3.46 2.90
CA LEU A 113 9.40 2.56 3.38
C LEU A 113 9.11 2.79 4.86
N SER A 114 7.87 2.55 5.27
CA SER A 114 7.50 2.45 6.68
C SER A 114 6.93 1.07 6.98
N THR A 115 7.40 0.47 8.08
CA THR A 115 6.98 -0.85 8.53
C THR A 115 6.90 -0.94 10.04
N ASN A 116 6.09 -1.86 10.53
CA ASN A 116 6.11 -2.28 11.93
C ASN A 116 7.33 -3.15 12.27
N GLY A 117 8.04 -3.70 11.28
CA GLY A 117 9.28 -4.47 11.45
C GLY A 117 9.09 -6.00 11.52
N LEU A 118 7.87 -6.51 11.58
CA LEU A 118 7.61 -7.94 11.80
C LEU A 118 8.11 -8.85 10.66
N ASN A 119 8.01 -8.39 9.40
CA ASN A 119 8.15 -9.27 8.24
C ASN A 119 9.08 -8.74 7.15
N VAL A 120 9.95 -7.77 7.49
CA VAL A 120 10.89 -7.17 6.52
C VAL A 120 12.16 -7.99 6.34
N MET A 121 12.53 -8.81 7.32
CA MET A 121 13.80 -9.55 7.36
C MET A 121 14.09 -10.40 6.11
N PRO A 122 13.13 -11.12 5.50
CA PRO A 122 13.41 -11.91 4.29
C PRO A 122 13.74 -11.06 3.04
N TYR A 123 13.48 -9.75 3.09
CA TYR A 123 13.52 -8.86 1.92
C TYR A 123 14.67 -7.86 1.95
N ILE A 124 15.56 -7.94 2.95
CA ILE A 124 16.65 -6.95 3.14
C ILE A 124 17.55 -6.84 1.91
N GLU A 125 18.00 -7.97 1.36
CA GLU A 125 18.83 -7.99 0.15
C GLU A 125 18.09 -7.39 -1.06
N GLU A 126 16.79 -7.70 -1.17
CA GLU A 126 15.97 -7.15 -2.25
C GLU A 126 15.81 -5.64 -2.13
N LEU A 127 15.64 -5.10 -0.92
CA LEU A 127 15.58 -3.65 -0.70
C LEU A 127 16.87 -2.95 -1.15
N VAL A 128 18.03 -3.54 -0.88
CA VAL A 128 19.33 -3.04 -1.36
C VAL A 128 19.38 -3.06 -2.89
N ASN A 129 19.00 -4.18 -3.51
CA ASN A 129 18.97 -4.32 -4.97
C ASN A 129 18.01 -3.30 -5.62
N LEU A 130 16.93 -2.95 -4.91
CA LEU A 130 15.97 -1.93 -5.32
C LEU A 130 16.41 -0.49 -4.98
N ASP A 131 17.63 -0.26 -4.46
CA ASP A 131 18.14 1.08 -4.06
C ASP A 131 17.18 1.79 -3.08
N VAL A 132 16.55 1.00 -2.20
CA VAL A 132 15.82 1.55 -1.06
C VAL A 132 16.85 1.97 -0.03
N THR A 133 16.93 3.27 0.22
CA THR A 133 17.98 3.87 1.07
C THR A 133 17.47 4.24 2.46
N HIS A 134 16.16 4.34 2.63
CA HIS A 134 15.54 4.79 3.88
C HIS A 134 14.41 3.85 4.31
N VAL A 135 14.46 3.38 5.54
CA VAL A 135 13.39 2.56 6.14
C VAL A 135 13.02 3.13 7.50
N THR A 136 11.72 3.20 7.77
CA THR A 136 11.18 3.54 9.08
C THR A 136 10.65 2.28 9.74
N ILE A 137 11.10 1.99 10.95
CA ILE A 137 10.55 0.92 11.78
C ILE A 137 9.80 1.55 12.95
N THR A 138 8.61 1.06 13.27
CA THR A 138 7.92 1.46 14.50
C THR A 138 8.25 0.52 15.63
N ILE A 139 9.00 0.99 16.63
CA ILE A 139 9.37 0.24 17.84
C ILE A 139 8.83 1.02 19.05
N ASN A 140 7.89 0.42 19.79
CA ASN A 140 7.21 1.12 20.89
C ASN A 140 7.81 0.85 22.27
N SER A 141 8.53 -0.26 22.45
CA SER A 141 9.17 -0.66 23.71
C SER A 141 10.12 -1.84 23.45
N PHE A 142 11.06 -2.08 24.37
CA PHE A 142 11.87 -3.30 24.45
C PHE A 142 11.44 -4.24 25.59
N ARG A 143 10.32 -3.95 26.25
CA ARG A 143 9.76 -4.76 27.34
C ARG A 143 8.55 -5.55 26.87
N LEU A 144 8.56 -6.86 27.11
CA LEU A 144 7.50 -7.76 26.65
C LEU A 144 6.14 -7.41 27.27
N GLU A 145 6.12 -7.06 28.56
CA GLU A 145 4.90 -6.67 29.28
C GLU A 145 4.24 -5.42 28.67
N THR A 146 5.03 -4.44 28.25
CA THR A 146 4.54 -3.20 27.64
C THR A 146 4.07 -3.47 26.21
N LEU A 147 4.82 -4.23 25.43
CA LEU A 147 4.42 -4.64 24.09
C LEU A 147 3.15 -5.50 24.09
N ALA A 148 2.94 -6.35 25.10
CA ALA A 148 1.73 -7.16 25.24
C ALA A 148 0.47 -6.31 25.50
N LYS A 149 0.61 -5.14 26.14
CA LYS A 149 -0.47 -4.15 26.29
C LYS A 149 -0.75 -3.40 24.98
N ILE A 150 0.27 -3.20 24.15
CA ILE A 150 0.18 -2.46 22.90
C ILE A 150 -0.36 -3.32 21.75
N TYR A 151 0.14 -4.54 21.57
CA TYR A 151 -0.25 -5.41 20.46
C TYR A 151 -1.36 -6.38 20.87
N GLN A 152 -2.54 -6.19 20.28
CA GLN A 152 -3.71 -7.04 20.51
C GLN A 152 -3.54 -8.43 19.88
N TRP A 153 -2.90 -8.46 18.70
CA TRP A 153 -2.48 -9.69 18.05
C TRP A 153 -1.38 -9.45 17.02
N VAL A 154 -0.59 -10.48 16.77
CA VAL A 154 0.44 -10.54 15.73
C VAL A 154 0.20 -11.77 14.87
N ARG A 155 0.22 -11.62 13.54
CA ARG A 155 0.08 -12.75 12.60
C ARG A 155 1.41 -12.95 11.87
N TYR A 156 2.11 -14.02 12.21
CA TYR A 156 3.43 -14.34 11.69
C TYR A 156 3.51 -15.84 11.34
N ASN A 157 4.15 -16.18 10.20
CA ASN A 157 4.26 -17.56 9.70
C ASN A 157 2.94 -18.35 9.69
N LYS A 158 1.88 -17.71 9.18
CA LYS A 158 0.50 -18.25 9.10
C LYS A 158 -0.14 -18.60 10.45
N ARG A 159 0.48 -18.23 11.57
CA ARG A 159 -0.04 -18.37 12.94
C ARG A 159 -0.39 -17.01 13.51
N VAL A 160 -1.28 -17.00 14.51
CA VAL A 160 -1.71 -15.79 15.19
C VAL A 160 -1.33 -15.92 16.67
N TYR A 161 -0.57 -14.94 17.16
CA TYR A 161 -0.09 -14.84 18.54
C TYR A 161 -0.85 -13.75 19.30
N ARG A 162 -0.88 -13.84 20.64
CA ARG A 162 -1.49 -12.86 21.57
C ARG A 162 -0.65 -12.71 22.83
N GLY A 163 -0.89 -11.63 23.59
CA GLY A 163 -0.23 -11.40 24.87
C GLY A 163 1.29 -11.39 24.75
N GLU A 164 1.97 -12.01 25.72
CA GLU A 164 3.44 -12.06 25.76
C GLU A 164 4.05 -12.80 24.56
N GLU A 165 3.40 -13.82 24.01
CA GLU A 165 3.91 -14.51 22.81
C GLU A 165 3.91 -13.58 21.58
N ALA A 166 2.87 -12.74 21.44
CA ALA A 166 2.83 -11.73 20.39
C ALA A 166 3.91 -10.67 20.60
N ALA A 167 4.11 -10.24 21.86
CA ALA A 167 5.15 -9.28 22.22
C ALA A 167 6.56 -9.81 21.91
N ALA A 168 6.85 -11.05 22.28
CA ALA A 168 8.13 -11.70 22.04
C ALA A 168 8.40 -11.85 20.54
N THR A 169 7.42 -12.37 19.80
CA THR A 169 7.51 -12.49 18.33
C THR A 169 7.76 -11.14 17.68
N MET A 170 7.09 -10.08 18.13
CA MET A 170 7.27 -8.75 17.57
C MET A 170 8.66 -8.19 17.86
N LEU A 171 9.09 -8.26 19.12
CA LEU A 171 10.36 -7.68 19.56
C LEU A 171 11.55 -8.36 18.87
N GLU A 172 11.56 -9.69 18.82
CA GLU A 172 12.60 -10.48 18.15
C GLU A 172 12.76 -10.03 16.69
N ASN A 173 11.66 -10.03 15.93
CA ASN A 173 11.69 -9.66 14.51
C ASN A 173 12.06 -8.17 14.29
N GLN A 174 11.60 -7.26 15.16
CA GLN A 174 11.94 -5.83 15.06
C GLN A 174 13.44 -5.58 15.28
N VAL A 175 14.03 -6.23 16.28
CA VAL A 175 15.45 -6.10 16.60
C VAL A 175 16.31 -6.68 15.48
N GLU A 176 15.98 -7.89 15.01
CA GLU A 176 16.68 -8.51 13.88
C GLU A 176 16.60 -7.64 12.62
N ALA A 177 15.40 -7.13 12.30
CA ALA A 177 15.17 -6.24 11.17
C ALA A 177 16.01 -4.96 11.27
N LEU A 178 16.03 -4.30 12.43
CA LEU A 178 16.83 -3.09 12.64
C LEU A 178 18.32 -3.36 12.39
N ILE A 179 18.87 -4.39 13.02
CA ILE A 179 20.28 -4.78 12.86
C ILE A 179 20.59 -5.07 11.40
N ALA A 180 19.74 -5.83 10.71
CA ALA A 180 19.96 -6.23 9.33
C ALA A 180 19.89 -5.03 8.36
N LEU A 181 18.92 -4.13 8.53
CA LEU A 181 18.78 -2.92 7.72
C LEU A 181 20.01 -2.01 7.87
N VAL A 182 20.45 -1.77 9.12
CA VAL A 182 21.64 -0.95 9.40
C VAL A 182 22.90 -1.59 8.80
N LYS A 183 23.10 -2.91 9.00
CA LYS A 183 24.23 -3.65 8.39
C LYS A 183 24.23 -3.61 6.87
N ALA A 184 23.05 -3.57 6.25
CA ALA A 184 22.88 -3.44 4.80
C ALA A 184 23.14 -2.01 4.28
N GLY A 185 23.46 -1.05 5.15
CA GLY A 185 23.72 0.35 4.76
C GLY A 185 22.45 1.18 4.53
N ILE A 186 21.28 0.69 4.96
CA ILE A 186 20.01 1.41 4.87
C ILE A 186 19.90 2.37 6.06
N THR A 187 19.53 3.62 5.80
CA THR A 187 19.30 4.63 6.85
C THR A 187 17.98 4.32 7.55
N VAL A 188 18.05 3.98 8.84
CA VAL A 188 16.86 3.61 9.62
C VAL A 188 16.40 4.76 10.51
N LYS A 189 15.10 5.10 10.42
CA LYS A 189 14.37 5.96 11.37
C LYS A 189 13.52 5.09 12.27
N ILE A 190 13.50 5.39 13.56
CA ILE A 190 12.56 4.77 14.50
C ILE A 190 11.38 5.70 14.74
N ASN A 191 10.16 5.20 14.57
CA ASN A 191 8.97 5.83 15.12
C ASN A 191 8.61 5.13 16.44
N THR A 192 8.19 5.91 17.42
CA THR A 192 7.69 5.40 18.69
C THR A 192 6.42 6.17 19.04
N ILE A 193 5.31 5.46 19.23
CA ILE A 193 4.07 6.07 19.73
C ILE A 193 4.20 6.22 21.24
N VAL A 194 4.14 7.46 21.73
CA VAL A 194 4.13 7.77 23.17
C VAL A 194 2.71 7.60 23.69
N ILE A 195 2.52 6.61 24.57
CA ILE A 195 1.24 6.21 25.15
C ILE A 195 1.33 6.43 26.66
N PRO A 196 0.67 7.47 27.21
CA PRO A 196 0.75 7.77 28.64
C PRO A 196 0.29 6.61 29.52
N GLY A 197 1.05 6.31 30.56
CA GLY A 197 0.82 5.21 31.49
C GLY A 197 1.08 3.80 30.93
N ILE A 198 1.68 3.70 29.74
CA ILE A 198 1.99 2.40 29.10
C ILE A 198 3.48 2.28 28.78
N ASN A 199 4.07 3.24 28.05
CA ASN A 199 5.47 3.19 27.65
C ASN A 199 6.21 4.52 27.83
N ASP A 200 5.57 5.51 28.44
CA ASP A 200 6.05 6.88 28.55
C ASP A 200 7.27 7.03 29.49
N ASP A 201 7.41 6.14 30.46
CA ASP A 201 8.60 5.99 31.30
C ASP A 201 9.73 5.19 30.62
N GLU A 202 9.45 4.50 29.53
CA GLU A 202 10.40 3.64 28.81
C GLU A 202 11.05 4.32 27.59
N ILE A 203 10.57 5.50 27.17
CA ILE A 203 10.98 6.11 25.89
C ILE A 203 12.48 6.44 25.83
N GLU A 204 13.10 6.81 26.95
CA GLU A 204 14.55 7.06 27.02
C GLU A 204 15.34 5.76 26.83
N GLU A 205 14.89 4.64 27.42
CA GLU A 205 15.47 3.30 27.24
C GLU A 205 15.34 2.84 25.77
N VAL A 206 14.19 3.10 25.14
CA VAL A 206 14.00 2.79 23.71
C VAL A 206 15.01 3.58 22.87
N ALA A 207 15.20 4.87 23.16
CA ALA A 207 16.12 5.73 22.44
C ALA A 207 17.58 5.30 22.56
N GLU A 208 18.01 4.92 23.76
CA GLU A 208 19.32 4.33 24.04
C GLU A 208 19.55 3.08 23.19
N LYS A 209 18.67 2.07 23.34
CA LYS A 209 18.80 0.79 22.64
C LYS A 209 18.80 0.93 21.12
N VAL A 210 17.89 1.71 20.54
CA VAL A 210 17.88 1.88 19.07
C VAL A 210 19.08 2.68 18.56
N GLY A 211 19.60 3.61 19.36
CA GLY A 211 20.83 4.35 19.07
C GLY A 211 22.05 3.42 19.03
N GLU A 212 22.20 2.54 20.03
CA GLU A 212 23.24 1.50 20.08
C GLU A 212 23.16 0.54 18.89
N LEU A 213 21.94 0.21 18.45
CA LEU A 213 21.70 -0.65 17.28
C LEU A 213 21.88 0.09 15.94
N GLY A 214 22.23 1.38 15.95
CA GLY A 214 22.62 2.14 14.76
C GLY A 214 21.49 2.86 14.03
N ALA A 215 20.33 3.07 14.66
CA ALA A 215 19.30 3.93 14.10
C ALA A 215 19.80 5.38 13.96
N SER A 216 19.49 6.03 12.84
CA SER A 216 19.97 7.37 12.53
C SER A 216 19.23 8.50 13.28
N THR A 217 17.95 8.28 13.53
CA THR A 217 17.06 9.28 14.14
C THR A 217 15.82 8.59 14.70
N MET A 218 15.21 9.21 15.70
CA MET A 218 13.99 8.74 16.34
C MET A 218 12.92 9.82 16.32
N ASN A 219 11.68 9.43 16.06
CA ASN A 219 10.52 10.30 16.01
C ASN A 219 9.48 9.80 17.03
N CYS A 220 9.40 10.50 18.17
CA CYS A 220 8.38 10.24 19.18
C CYS A 220 7.07 10.93 18.78
N ILE A 221 6.06 10.12 18.44
CA ILE A 221 4.76 10.58 17.99
C ILE A 221 3.79 10.44 19.17
N PRO A 222 3.12 11.51 19.63
CA PRO A 222 2.15 11.35 20.70
C PRO A 222 0.93 10.59 20.19
N LEU A 223 0.44 9.69 21.04
CA LEU A 223 -0.85 9.04 20.85
C LEU A 223 -1.93 10.10 20.54
N ILE A 224 -2.65 9.87 19.46
CA ILE A 224 -3.94 10.50 19.23
C ILE A 224 -4.95 9.36 19.26
N PRO A 225 -5.85 9.33 20.25
CA PRO A 225 -6.86 8.29 20.34
C PRO A 225 -7.69 8.25 19.06
N ALA A 226 -7.84 7.05 18.50
CA ALA A 226 -8.64 6.81 17.31
C ALA A 226 -9.97 6.21 17.73
N GLU A 227 -11.07 6.78 17.25
CA GLU A 227 -12.42 6.27 17.47
C GLU A 227 -12.53 4.79 17.05
N GLY A 228 -13.09 3.94 17.90
CA GLY A 228 -13.24 2.51 17.68
C GLY A 228 -11.95 1.69 17.81
N SER A 229 -10.87 2.28 18.36
CA SER A 229 -9.67 1.54 18.76
C SER A 229 -9.73 1.15 20.23
N ASN A 230 -8.95 0.14 20.66
CA ASN A 230 -8.89 -0.29 22.05
C ASN A 230 -8.34 0.80 23.00
N MET A 231 -7.68 1.83 22.44
CA MET A 231 -7.11 2.96 23.17
C MET A 231 -7.84 4.28 22.86
N GLU A 232 -9.11 4.24 22.42
CA GLU A 232 -9.89 5.44 22.09
C GLU A 232 -10.10 6.40 23.28
N ASN A 233 -10.04 5.89 24.51
CA ASN A 233 -10.25 6.66 25.74
C ASN A 233 -8.95 7.04 26.46
N PHE A 234 -7.79 6.78 25.86
CA PHE A 234 -6.51 7.14 26.46
C PHE A 234 -6.26 8.65 26.37
N PRO A 235 -5.52 9.25 27.33
CA PRO A 235 -5.20 10.66 27.26
C PRO A 235 -4.21 10.95 26.11
N LYS A 236 -4.43 12.06 25.42
CA LYS A 236 -3.48 12.60 24.44
C LYS A 236 -2.34 13.30 25.18
N PRO A 237 -1.06 12.96 24.93
CA PRO A 237 0.08 13.68 25.49
C PRO A 237 0.05 15.19 25.21
N THR A 238 0.40 15.99 26.22
CA THR A 238 0.53 17.46 26.08
C THR A 238 1.80 17.82 25.29
N ARG A 239 1.91 19.09 24.87
CA ARG A 239 3.11 19.55 24.14
C ARG A 239 4.33 19.59 25.05
N GLU A 240 4.12 20.00 26.30
CA GLU A 240 5.12 20.09 27.35
C GLU A 240 5.70 18.69 27.63
N PHE A 241 4.83 17.70 27.81
CA PHE A 241 5.21 16.31 28.01
C PHE A 241 6.03 15.74 26.83
N MET A 242 5.61 16.04 25.60
CA MET A 242 6.37 15.61 24.42
C MET A 242 7.72 16.33 24.29
N SER A 243 7.82 17.59 24.75
CA SER A 243 9.08 18.33 24.78
C SER A 243 10.05 17.72 25.79
N GLU A 244 9.57 17.29 26.96
CA GLU A 244 10.37 16.58 27.96
C GLU A 244 10.91 15.26 27.42
N ILE A 245 10.05 14.45 26.78
CA ILE A 245 10.47 13.21 26.13
C ILE A 245 11.52 13.49 25.05
N THR A 246 11.31 14.51 24.22
CA THR A 246 12.26 14.90 23.16
C THR A 246 13.62 15.26 23.75
N ALA A 247 13.65 15.97 24.88
CA ALA A 247 14.90 16.33 25.57
C ALA A 247 15.63 15.11 26.15
N LYS A 248 14.90 14.11 26.66
CA LYS A 248 15.47 12.85 27.16
C LYS A 248 16.12 12.06 26.03
N ILE A 249 15.38 11.81 24.94
CA ILE A 249 15.90 10.97 23.84
C ILE A 249 17.09 11.62 23.12
N ALA A 250 17.17 12.96 23.12
CA ALA A 250 18.26 13.71 22.48
C ALA A 250 19.65 13.40 23.05
N ARG A 251 19.72 12.79 24.24
CA ARG A 251 20.97 12.32 24.86
C ARG A 251 21.54 11.10 24.16
N HIS A 252 20.70 10.32 23.49
CA HIS A 252 21.01 8.99 22.96
C HIS A 252 20.95 8.93 21.43
N ILE A 253 19.99 9.65 20.83
CA ILE A 253 19.76 9.64 19.40
C ILE A 253 19.21 10.99 18.93
N LYS A 254 19.53 11.39 17.70
CA LYS A 254 19.04 12.64 17.11
C LYS A 254 17.50 12.59 16.98
N PRO A 255 16.74 13.47 17.67
CA PRO A 255 15.29 13.48 17.55
C PRO A 255 14.83 14.15 16.24
N MET A 256 13.80 13.60 15.62
CA MET A 256 13.09 14.23 14.51
C MET A 256 12.08 15.25 15.05
N THR A 257 12.34 16.54 14.87
CA THR A 257 11.50 17.62 15.43
C THR A 257 10.57 18.28 14.42
N HIS A 258 10.67 17.93 13.13
CA HIS A 258 9.93 18.55 12.03
C HIS A 258 8.85 17.65 11.41
N CYS A 259 8.46 16.57 12.09
CA CYS A 259 7.43 15.66 11.61
C CYS A 259 6.07 16.35 11.48
N ALA A 260 5.50 16.35 10.27
CA ALA A 260 4.17 16.89 10.00
C ALA A 260 3.05 15.84 10.08
N ARG A 261 3.38 14.60 10.47
CA ARG A 261 2.51 13.40 10.40
C ARG A 261 1.84 13.31 9.04
N CYS A 262 2.59 12.80 8.06
CA CYS A 262 2.10 12.68 6.70
C CYS A 262 0.86 11.78 6.65
N ARG A 263 0.26 11.62 5.48
CA ARG A 263 -0.77 10.60 5.21
C ARG A 263 -0.17 9.49 4.35
N ALA A 264 -0.82 8.34 4.24
CA ALA A 264 -0.36 7.27 3.33
C ALA A 264 -0.50 7.67 1.84
N ASP A 265 -1.26 8.72 1.56
CA ASP A 265 -1.53 9.30 0.24
C ASP A 265 -1.00 10.75 0.10
N ALA A 266 -0.11 11.20 0.99
CA ALA A 266 0.40 12.57 0.96
C ALA A 266 1.30 12.85 -0.25
N ALA A 267 1.12 13.99 -0.90
CA ALA A 267 2.02 14.50 -1.93
C ALA A 267 2.32 15.98 -1.73
N GLY A 268 3.55 16.42 -2.01
CA GLY A 268 3.96 17.83 -1.94
C GLY A 268 5.03 18.11 -0.90
N MET A 269 5.04 19.32 -0.32
CA MET A 269 6.03 19.76 0.68
C MET A 269 5.61 19.40 2.10
N LEU A 270 6.57 19.12 2.99
CA LEU A 270 6.27 18.66 4.36
C LEU A 270 5.37 19.65 5.12
N GLY A 271 4.14 19.23 5.45
CA GLY A 271 3.11 20.06 6.10
C GLY A 271 2.31 20.97 5.15
N LYS A 272 2.57 20.92 3.84
CA LYS A 272 1.86 21.64 2.77
C LYS A 272 1.51 20.67 1.66
N ASP A 273 0.68 19.68 2.00
CA ASP A 273 0.27 18.64 1.06
C ASP A 273 -0.68 19.20 -0.01
N ASP A 274 -0.50 18.74 -1.25
CA ASP A 274 -1.34 19.09 -2.39
C ASP A 274 -2.71 18.40 -2.26
N LYS A 275 -3.78 19.19 -2.23
CA LYS A 275 -5.14 18.65 -2.05
C LYS A 275 -5.70 17.99 -3.32
N GLU A 276 -5.20 18.36 -4.50
CA GLU A 276 -5.61 17.75 -5.76
C GLU A 276 -4.96 16.36 -5.95
N ALA A 277 -3.86 16.08 -5.26
CA ALA A 277 -3.25 14.77 -5.20
C ALA A 277 -4.23 13.67 -4.75
N TYR A 278 -5.11 13.97 -3.78
CA TYR A 278 -6.12 13.01 -3.32
C TYR A 278 -7.11 12.65 -4.43
N LYS A 279 -7.55 13.65 -5.22
CA LYS A 279 -8.45 13.42 -6.36
C LYS A 279 -7.76 12.59 -7.45
N LEU A 280 -6.48 12.87 -7.71
CA LEU A 280 -5.69 12.10 -8.66
C LEU A 280 -5.52 10.64 -8.22
N ILE A 281 -5.29 10.38 -6.93
CA ILE A 281 -5.24 9.02 -6.40
C ILE A 281 -6.57 8.31 -6.62
N SER A 282 -7.70 8.95 -6.29
CA SER A 282 -9.02 8.35 -6.53
C SER A 282 -9.30 8.10 -8.01
N GLN A 283 -8.84 8.99 -8.89
CA GLN A 283 -8.94 8.80 -10.35
C GLN A 283 -8.08 7.62 -10.80
N CYS A 284 -6.82 7.53 -10.38
CA CYS A 284 -5.92 6.43 -10.72
C CYS A 284 -6.35 5.10 -10.10
N ALA A 285 -6.96 5.11 -8.92
CA ALA A 285 -7.56 3.92 -8.31
C ALA A 285 -8.75 3.39 -9.13
N ALA A 286 -9.49 4.31 -9.76
CA ALA A 286 -10.54 3.99 -10.72
C ALA A 286 -10.00 3.72 -12.14
N MET A 287 -8.72 4.01 -12.41
CA MET A 287 -8.13 3.74 -13.72
C MET A 287 -7.96 2.24 -13.90
N PRO A 288 -8.30 1.73 -15.09
CA PRO A 288 -7.98 0.37 -15.45
C PRO A 288 -6.41 0.16 -15.47
N VAL A 289 -5.88 -1.04 -15.11
CA VAL A 289 -4.46 -1.48 -15.13
C VAL A 289 -3.81 -1.46 -16.53
N ALA A 290 -2.77 -0.64 -16.72
CA ALA A 290 -2.12 -0.32 -18.00
C ALA A 290 -1.95 -1.47 -19.01
N ILE A 291 -2.25 -1.16 -20.27
CA ILE A 291 -1.96 -1.99 -21.46
C ILE A 291 -0.46 -1.88 -21.74
N THR A 292 0.24 -3.00 -21.81
CA THR A 292 1.68 -3.04 -22.17
C THR A 292 1.84 -3.81 -23.47
N GLU A 293 2.98 -3.68 -24.17
CA GLU A 293 3.22 -4.48 -25.40
C GLU A 293 3.08 -5.99 -25.17
N LYS A 294 3.38 -6.49 -23.95
CA LYS A 294 3.20 -7.89 -23.57
C LYS A 294 1.76 -8.25 -23.17
N LYS A 295 0.94 -7.25 -22.84
CA LYS A 295 -0.46 -7.40 -22.43
C LYS A 295 -1.35 -6.46 -23.22
N LYS A 296 -1.36 -6.63 -24.53
CA LYS A 296 -2.06 -5.72 -25.44
C LYS A 296 -3.55 -6.02 -25.60
N TYR A 297 -4.04 -7.12 -25.05
CA TYR A 297 -5.41 -7.58 -25.29
C TYR A 297 -6.40 -7.19 -24.20
N VAL A 298 -7.68 -7.16 -24.58
CA VAL A 298 -8.82 -6.96 -23.69
C VAL A 298 -9.81 -8.09 -23.87
N ALA A 299 -10.06 -8.84 -22.80
CA ALA A 299 -11.06 -9.90 -22.78
C ALA A 299 -12.44 -9.31 -22.44
N VAL A 300 -13.50 -9.78 -23.09
CA VAL A 300 -14.86 -9.28 -22.90
C VAL A 300 -15.85 -10.43 -22.75
N ALA A 301 -16.68 -10.37 -21.71
CA ALA A 301 -17.79 -11.31 -21.51
C ALA A 301 -19.07 -10.75 -22.12
N SER A 302 -19.60 -11.47 -23.12
CA SER A 302 -20.78 -11.08 -23.87
C SER A 302 -21.63 -12.30 -24.21
N TYR A 303 -22.95 -12.12 -24.30
CA TYR A 303 -23.86 -13.13 -24.85
C TYR A 303 -23.84 -13.13 -26.39
N GLU A 304 -23.86 -11.95 -27.02
CA GLU A 304 -24.05 -11.81 -28.48
C GLU A 304 -22.83 -11.22 -29.22
N GLY A 305 -21.80 -10.76 -28.49
CA GLY A 305 -20.61 -10.15 -29.07
C GLY A 305 -20.74 -8.68 -29.45
N ILE A 306 -21.80 -8.00 -28.98
CA ILE A 306 -22.05 -6.57 -29.21
C ILE A 306 -22.05 -5.78 -27.90
N MET A 307 -22.57 -6.37 -26.83
CA MET A 307 -22.72 -5.73 -25.52
C MET A 307 -21.94 -6.45 -24.43
N ILE A 308 -21.48 -5.69 -23.44
CA ILE A 308 -20.95 -6.19 -22.18
C ILE A 308 -22.15 -6.46 -21.27
N ASN A 309 -22.64 -7.69 -21.27
CA ASN A 309 -23.88 -8.08 -20.61
C ASN A 309 -23.80 -9.45 -19.90
N LYS A 310 -22.62 -10.07 -19.84
CA LYS A 310 -22.44 -11.38 -19.19
C LYS A 310 -21.62 -11.28 -17.91
N HIS A 311 -22.08 -11.97 -16.86
CA HIS A 311 -21.37 -12.07 -15.59
C HIS A 311 -20.16 -13.01 -15.72
N LEU A 312 -19.01 -12.68 -15.11
CA LEU A 312 -17.77 -13.44 -15.27
C LEU A 312 -17.90 -14.90 -14.84
N GLY A 313 -18.64 -15.14 -13.75
CA GLY A 313 -18.90 -16.49 -13.24
C GLY A 313 -19.70 -17.39 -14.19
N GLU A 314 -20.46 -16.79 -15.10
CA GLU A 314 -21.35 -17.47 -16.04
C GLU A 314 -20.76 -17.55 -17.45
N ALA A 315 -19.75 -16.73 -17.75
CA ALA A 315 -19.06 -16.72 -19.03
C ALA A 315 -18.35 -18.04 -19.27
N ASP A 316 -18.75 -18.76 -20.32
CA ASP A 316 -18.12 -20.00 -20.80
C ASP A 316 -17.01 -19.71 -21.83
N GLU A 317 -17.01 -18.50 -22.38
CA GLU A 317 -16.00 -17.96 -23.28
C GLU A 317 -15.79 -16.45 -23.07
N MET A 318 -14.62 -15.97 -23.47
CA MET A 318 -14.22 -14.57 -23.49
C MET A 318 -13.83 -14.16 -24.91
N LEU A 319 -14.31 -13.01 -25.34
CA LEU A 319 -13.97 -12.39 -26.62
C LEU A 319 -12.70 -11.55 -26.44
N ILE A 320 -11.66 -11.81 -27.21
CA ILE A 320 -10.35 -11.16 -27.04
C ILE A 320 -10.18 -10.09 -28.11
N PHE A 321 -10.03 -8.84 -27.69
CA PHE A 321 -9.90 -7.68 -28.58
C PHE A 321 -8.51 -7.05 -28.51
N GLU A 322 -8.03 -6.54 -29.64
CA GLU A 322 -6.88 -5.64 -29.74
C GLU A 322 -7.25 -4.30 -30.38
N GLU A 323 -6.52 -3.24 -30.02
CA GLU A 323 -6.57 -1.97 -30.75
C GLU A 323 -5.58 -2.01 -31.93
N THR A 324 -6.07 -1.59 -33.09
CA THR A 324 -5.30 -1.41 -34.32
C THR A 324 -5.51 0.02 -34.84
N ASP A 325 -4.71 0.45 -35.81
CA ASP A 325 -4.89 1.76 -36.47
C ASP A 325 -6.28 1.94 -37.10
N SER A 326 -6.97 0.83 -37.40
CA SER A 326 -8.31 0.81 -38.00
C SER A 326 -9.46 0.66 -36.99
N GLY A 327 -9.16 0.63 -35.69
CA GLY A 327 -10.13 0.42 -34.61
C GLY A 327 -9.93 -0.90 -33.87
N TYR A 328 -11.00 -1.43 -33.29
CA TYR A 328 -10.94 -2.64 -32.47
C TYR A 328 -11.14 -3.90 -33.30
N HIS A 329 -10.22 -4.85 -33.17
CA HIS A 329 -10.28 -6.13 -33.84
C HIS A 329 -10.54 -7.26 -32.84
N LEU A 330 -11.52 -8.12 -33.13
CA LEU A 330 -11.72 -9.37 -32.39
C LEU A 330 -10.68 -10.39 -32.87
N VAL A 331 -9.70 -10.66 -32.02
CA VAL A 331 -8.56 -11.55 -32.31
C VAL A 331 -9.00 -13.00 -32.28
N GLU A 332 -9.67 -13.40 -31.20
CA GLU A 332 -10.11 -14.77 -31.00
C GLU A 332 -11.15 -14.87 -29.88
N LYS A 333 -11.63 -16.11 -29.65
CA LYS A 333 -12.45 -16.48 -28.50
C LYS A 333 -11.71 -17.50 -27.65
N ARG A 334 -11.64 -17.28 -26.34
CA ARG A 334 -11.01 -18.21 -25.40
C ARG A 334 -12.03 -18.79 -24.45
N LYS A 335 -12.03 -20.12 -24.29
CA LYS A 335 -12.88 -20.80 -23.31
C LYS A 335 -12.46 -20.46 -21.89
N THR A 336 -13.44 -20.26 -21.01
CA THR A 336 -13.17 -20.16 -19.58
C THR A 336 -13.12 -21.54 -18.94
N PRO A 337 -12.45 -21.70 -17.79
CA PRO A 337 -12.51 -22.95 -17.04
C PRO A 337 -13.91 -23.21 -16.50
N ALA A 338 -14.24 -24.50 -16.32
CA ALA A 338 -15.54 -24.96 -15.88
C ALA A 338 -16.00 -24.28 -14.57
N LYS A 339 -17.31 -24.10 -14.43
CA LYS A 339 -17.93 -23.52 -13.23
C LYS A 339 -17.64 -24.42 -12.01
N GLY A 340 -17.29 -23.81 -10.87
CA GLY A 340 -16.90 -24.52 -9.64
C GLY A 340 -15.41 -24.35 -9.31
N ASN A 341 -14.87 -25.23 -8.44
CA ASN A 341 -13.46 -25.33 -8.05
C ASN A 341 -12.83 -24.13 -7.31
N GLY A 342 -13.65 -23.24 -6.73
CA GLY A 342 -13.18 -22.13 -5.90
C GLY A 342 -12.10 -21.29 -6.57
N ASP A 343 -10.97 -21.09 -5.88
CA ASP A 343 -9.86 -20.27 -6.37
C ASP A 343 -9.13 -20.83 -7.59
N LEU A 344 -9.13 -22.15 -7.77
CA LEU A 344 -8.40 -22.81 -8.86
C LEU A 344 -8.93 -22.37 -10.22
N ARG A 345 -10.25 -22.20 -10.35
CA ARG A 345 -10.89 -21.68 -11.57
C ARG A 345 -10.31 -20.33 -11.99
N TRP A 346 -10.12 -19.43 -11.03
CA TRP A 346 -9.62 -18.08 -11.31
C TRP A 346 -8.13 -18.07 -11.63
N ILE A 347 -7.35 -18.99 -11.03
CA ILE A 347 -5.94 -19.19 -11.35
C ILE A 347 -5.77 -19.72 -12.78
N GLU A 348 -6.62 -20.66 -13.21
CA GLU A 348 -6.62 -21.17 -14.58
C GLU A 348 -7.07 -20.09 -15.59
N LEU A 349 -8.10 -19.33 -15.26
CA LEU A 349 -8.55 -18.21 -16.08
C LEU A 349 -7.44 -17.14 -16.23
N ALA A 350 -6.75 -16.83 -15.14
CA ALA A 350 -5.60 -15.94 -15.13
C ALA A 350 -4.47 -16.42 -16.06
N LYS A 351 -4.21 -17.73 -16.11
CA LYS A 351 -3.23 -18.32 -17.05
C LYS A 351 -3.71 -18.20 -18.49
N ALA A 352 -4.98 -18.46 -18.75
CA ALA A 352 -5.57 -18.41 -20.10
C ALA A 352 -5.64 -16.99 -20.67
N LEU A 353 -5.64 -15.96 -19.82
CA LEU A 353 -5.76 -14.55 -20.19
C LEU A 353 -4.52 -13.73 -19.77
N ASN A 354 -3.36 -14.36 -19.65
CA ASN A 354 -2.16 -13.73 -19.09
C ASN A 354 -1.62 -12.53 -19.89
N ASP A 355 -1.93 -12.49 -21.19
CA ASP A 355 -1.64 -11.47 -22.21
C ASP A 355 -2.77 -10.43 -22.36
N CYS A 356 -3.83 -10.55 -21.57
CA CYS A 356 -4.86 -9.53 -21.45
C CYS A 356 -4.50 -8.56 -20.32
N SER A 357 -4.68 -7.26 -20.55
CA SER A 357 -4.61 -6.26 -19.48
C SER A 357 -5.97 -6.09 -18.79
N TYR A 358 -7.06 -6.36 -19.51
CA TYR A 358 -8.42 -6.14 -19.02
C TYR A 358 -9.36 -7.30 -19.26
N ILE A 359 -10.34 -7.41 -18.37
CA ILE A 359 -11.56 -8.20 -18.51
C ILE A 359 -12.76 -7.26 -18.33
N LEU A 360 -13.59 -7.09 -19.35
CA LEU A 360 -14.83 -6.32 -19.30
C LEU A 360 -16.01 -7.27 -19.10
N VAL A 361 -16.77 -7.10 -18.02
CA VAL A 361 -17.87 -7.99 -17.61
C VAL A 361 -19.05 -7.19 -17.09
N ASN A 362 -20.24 -7.77 -17.10
CA ASN A 362 -21.42 -7.12 -16.53
C ASN A 362 -21.50 -7.26 -15.00
N GLY A 363 -20.83 -8.26 -14.44
CA GLY A 363 -20.79 -8.50 -13.00
C GLY A 363 -19.67 -9.47 -12.63
N VAL A 364 -19.12 -9.32 -11.43
CA VAL A 364 -18.07 -10.19 -10.90
C VAL A 364 -18.05 -10.22 -9.37
N GLY A 365 -17.72 -11.37 -8.77
CA GLY A 365 -17.50 -11.49 -7.33
C GLY A 365 -16.13 -10.97 -6.87
N ALA A 366 -16.00 -10.60 -5.59
CA ALA A 366 -14.76 -10.03 -5.04
C ALA A 366 -13.53 -10.95 -5.17
N ARG A 367 -13.71 -12.26 -5.02
CA ARG A 367 -12.62 -13.25 -5.06
C ARG A 367 -11.94 -13.37 -6.44
N PRO A 368 -12.67 -13.53 -7.56
CA PRO A 368 -12.09 -13.50 -8.90
C PRO A 368 -11.29 -12.23 -9.18
N VAL A 369 -11.80 -11.07 -8.77
CA VAL A 369 -11.09 -9.78 -8.94
C VAL A 369 -9.73 -9.82 -8.25
N GLU A 370 -9.67 -10.27 -7.00
CA GLU A 370 -8.40 -10.36 -6.27
C GLU A 370 -7.40 -11.30 -6.95
N VAL A 371 -7.84 -12.46 -7.45
CA VAL A 371 -6.95 -13.44 -8.11
C VAL A 371 -6.42 -12.91 -9.45
N LEU A 372 -7.29 -12.33 -10.28
CA LEU A 372 -6.92 -11.81 -11.60
C LEU A 372 -6.02 -10.57 -11.49
N GLN A 373 -6.27 -9.70 -10.52
CA GLN A 373 -5.43 -8.52 -10.30
C GLN A 373 -4.01 -8.89 -9.83
N ARG A 374 -3.83 -9.98 -9.09
CA ARG A 374 -2.48 -10.45 -8.67
C ARG A 374 -1.58 -10.80 -9.85
N VAL A 375 -2.14 -11.21 -10.97
CA VAL A 375 -1.37 -11.49 -12.20
C VAL A 375 -1.39 -10.31 -13.18
N GLY A 376 -1.87 -9.14 -12.75
CA GLY A 376 -1.93 -7.92 -13.54
C GLY A 376 -3.00 -7.94 -14.63
N ILE A 377 -4.17 -8.54 -14.37
CA ILE A 377 -5.36 -8.42 -15.22
C ILE A 377 -6.42 -7.63 -14.43
N ALA A 378 -6.82 -6.46 -14.93
CA ALA A 378 -7.89 -5.67 -14.32
C ALA A 378 -9.26 -6.16 -14.77
N VAL A 379 -10.18 -6.31 -13.83
CA VAL A 379 -11.58 -6.59 -14.13
C VAL A 379 -12.39 -5.31 -14.02
N VAL A 380 -13.10 -4.94 -15.07
CA VAL A 380 -13.97 -3.76 -15.15
C VAL A 380 -15.41 -4.25 -15.25
N GLU A 381 -16.19 -3.95 -14.22
CA GLU A 381 -17.62 -4.21 -14.20
C GLU A 381 -18.36 -3.06 -14.87
N MET A 382 -19.00 -3.32 -16.01
CA MET A 382 -19.75 -2.33 -16.78
C MET A 382 -20.82 -2.96 -17.67
N SER A 383 -21.75 -2.13 -18.13
CA SER A 383 -22.75 -2.51 -19.14
C SER A 383 -22.75 -1.55 -20.31
N GLY A 384 -23.15 -2.04 -21.48
CA GLY A 384 -23.26 -1.24 -22.71
C GLY A 384 -22.48 -1.84 -23.87
N LEU A 385 -22.27 -1.04 -24.93
CA LEU A 385 -21.55 -1.48 -26.12
C LEU A 385 -20.10 -1.83 -25.81
N ILE A 386 -19.60 -2.91 -26.42
CA ILE A 386 -18.20 -3.33 -26.27
C ILE A 386 -17.24 -2.20 -26.66
N ASN A 387 -17.49 -1.51 -27.78
CA ASN A 387 -16.64 -0.41 -28.25
C ASN A 387 -16.48 0.71 -27.22
N ASN A 388 -17.53 1.03 -26.45
CA ASN A 388 -17.43 2.04 -25.38
C ASN A 388 -16.53 1.57 -24.24
N GLY A 389 -16.58 0.27 -23.91
CA GLY A 389 -15.68 -0.33 -22.94
C GLY A 389 -14.24 -0.36 -23.42
N LEU A 390 -14.02 -0.70 -24.69
CA LEU A 390 -12.71 -0.68 -25.33
C LEU A 390 -12.13 0.75 -25.39
N ASP A 391 -12.92 1.75 -25.77
CA ASP A 391 -12.53 3.17 -25.74
C ASP A 391 -12.15 3.65 -24.33
N ALA A 392 -12.79 3.12 -23.29
CA ALA A 392 -12.46 3.48 -21.92
C ALA A 392 -11.09 2.92 -21.50
N VAL A 393 -10.74 1.70 -21.93
CA VAL A 393 -9.50 1.03 -21.51
C VAL A 393 -8.30 1.34 -22.39
N TYR A 394 -8.47 1.45 -23.71
CA TYR A 394 -7.39 1.77 -24.65
C TYR A 394 -7.10 3.28 -24.70
N LYS A 395 -8.16 4.10 -24.78
CA LYS A 395 -8.04 5.55 -25.03
C LYS A 395 -8.23 6.41 -23.78
N GLY A 396 -8.54 5.81 -22.63
CA GLY A 396 -8.75 6.53 -21.37
C GLY A 396 -9.96 7.47 -21.39
N THR A 397 -10.94 7.21 -22.26
CA THR A 397 -12.14 8.05 -22.35
C THR A 397 -13.03 7.88 -21.12
N LYS A 398 -13.70 8.96 -20.69
CA LYS A 398 -14.66 8.90 -19.58
C LYS A 398 -15.86 8.05 -19.98
N LEU A 399 -16.08 6.95 -19.27
CA LEU A 399 -17.28 6.12 -19.38
C LEU A 399 -18.53 6.98 -19.14
N LYS A 400 -19.37 7.13 -20.17
CA LYS A 400 -20.63 7.91 -20.09
C LYS A 400 -21.76 7.19 -19.35
N SER A 401 -21.53 5.97 -18.88
CA SER A 401 -22.45 5.25 -17.99
C SER A 401 -21.66 4.20 -17.22
N VAL A 402 -21.54 4.36 -15.90
CA VAL A 402 -21.83 3.35 -14.85
C VAL A 402 -21.58 4.04 -13.50
N LEU A 403 -22.67 4.44 -12.85
CA LEU A 403 -22.76 4.58 -11.41
C LEU A 403 -23.06 3.19 -10.83
N LYS A 404 -22.10 2.63 -10.09
CA LYS A 404 -22.25 1.99 -8.77
C LYS A 404 -20.99 1.19 -8.44
N THR A 405 -19.97 1.86 -7.92
CA THR A 405 -19.16 1.28 -6.84
C THR A 405 -19.99 1.36 -5.56
N THR A 406 -21.04 0.55 -5.49
CA THR A 406 -21.61 0.15 -4.22
C THR A 406 -21.62 -1.36 -4.22
N LEU A 407 -20.91 -1.93 -3.24
CA LEU A 407 -21.10 -3.29 -2.77
C LEU A 407 -22.61 -3.50 -2.55
N GLY A 408 -23.29 -3.98 -3.58
CA GLY A 408 -24.63 -4.53 -3.47
C GLY A 408 -24.49 -5.84 -2.72
N LYS A 409 -25.17 -5.94 -1.59
CA LYS A 409 -25.35 -7.20 -0.87
C LYS A 409 -25.72 -8.29 -1.89
N CYS A 410 -25.04 -9.44 -1.84
CA CYS A 410 -25.61 -10.67 -2.37
C CYS A 410 -27.02 -10.82 -1.75
N GLY A 411 -28.07 -10.81 -2.58
CA GLY A 411 -29.42 -10.97 -2.05
C GLY A 411 -30.56 -10.74 -3.05
N ASP A 412 -30.59 -9.63 -3.78
CA ASP A 412 -31.90 -9.14 -4.24
C ASP A 412 -32.31 -9.50 -5.68
N SER A 413 -31.49 -10.23 -6.44
CA SER A 413 -31.92 -10.76 -7.76
C SER A 413 -31.10 -11.95 -8.24
N CYS A 414 -30.75 -12.88 -7.35
CA CYS A 414 -30.09 -14.12 -7.73
C CYS A 414 -31.13 -15.11 -8.29
N GLY A 415 -31.27 -15.19 -9.61
CA GLY A 415 -32.02 -16.24 -10.31
C GLY A 415 -31.28 -17.58 -10.35
N GLY A 416 -30.62 -17.96 -9.26
CA GLY A 416 -29.79 -19.16 -9.16
C GLY A 416 -30.51 -20.29 -8.43
N ASN A 417 -30.45 -21.50 -9.00
CA ASN A 417 -31.15 -22.70 -8.55
C ASN A 417 -30.55 -23.33 -7.26
N GLY A 418 -30.07 -22.51 -6.32
CA GLY A 418 -29.67 -22.99 -4.99
C GLY A 418 -28.46 -23.95 -4.96
N GLN A 419 -27.61 -23.98 -5.98
CA GLN A 419 -26.31 -24.67 -5.90
C GLN A 419 -25.20 -23.61 -5.76
N GLY A 420 -24.76 -23.44 -4.51
CA GLY A 420 -24.18 -22.21 -3.99
C GLY A 420 -22.75 -21.85 -4.41
N CYS A 421 -22.36 -20.64 -3.98
CA CYS A 421 -20.98 -20.16 -3.93
C CYS A 421 -20.36 -20.62 -2.60
N GLY A 422 -19.71 -21.79 -2.64
CA GLY A 422 -18.82 -22.29 -1.58
C GLY A 422 -17.37 -22.03 -1.92
#